data_AF-A0A3Q9NIG5-F1
#
_entry.id   AF-A0A3Q9NIG5-F1
#
_cell.length_a   1.000
_cell.length_b   1.000
_cell.length_c   1.000
_cell.angle_alpha   90.00
_cell.angle_beta   90.00
_cell.angle_gamma   90.00
#
_symmetry.space_group_name_H-M   'P 1'
#
loop_
_entity.id
_entity.type
_entity.pdbx_description
1 polymer ?
#
loop_
_entity_poly.entity_id
_entity_poly.type
_entity_poly.pdbx_seq_one_letter_code
_entity_poly.pdbx_strand_id
1 'polypeptide(L)'
;MSDPNEVYEAVLSQLKSARSRKSLEALHEVCQEHHSSGAVDFRIATIAKLGDNRGVPSAQTIRNKTGEPYRALIEAWQALGDQKKKEIKGRMTPSGKYDWVDDLGNPTHRYLVLDLIAQVRHLRAENKGFASIKKLEIDCRSGSEVAVESQLPNFLSHELDALKEAISDEFLMRQGWVRGERGSIKDQNGKVIFRNGFVDIIEKVLSLKHV
;
A
#
# COMPACT_ATOMS: atom_id res chain seq x y z
N MET A 1 -23.46 21.34 -26.93
CA MET A 1 -22.70 21.96 -25.83
C MET A 1 -21.74 22.91 -26.51
N SER A 2 -21.78 24.19 -26.15
CA SER A 2 -21.02 25.22 -26.88
C SER A 2 -19.61 25.35 -26.30
N ASP A 3 -18.61 25.35 -27.18
CA ASP A 3 -17.23 25.66 -26.81
C ASP A 3 -17.18 27.09 -26.26
N PRO A 4 -16.52 27.35 -25.11
CA PRO A 4 -16.36 28.72 -24.58
C PRO A 4 -15.80 29.72 -25.59
N ASN A 5 -15.01 29.27 -26.58
CA ASN A 5 -14.50 30.11 -27.66
C ASN A 5 -15.59 30.49 -28.67
N GLU A 6 -16.49 29.56 -29.01
CA GLU A 6 -17.64 29.84 -29.88
C GLU A 6 -18.63 30.80 -29.20
N VAL A 7 -18.84 30.63 -27.89
CA VAL A 7 -19.68 31.54 -27.10
C VAL A 7 -19.05 32.94 -27.04
N TYR A 8 -17.72 33.04 -26.91
CA TYR A 8 -17.01 34.31 -26.95
C TYR A 8 -17.25 35.05 -28.27
N GLU A 9 -17.03 34.39 -29.41
CA GLU A 9 -17.23 35.00 -30.74
C GLU A 9 -18.68 35.43 -30.97
N ALA A 10 -19.64 34.58 -30.57
CA ALA A 10 -21.06 34.89 -30.67
C ALA A 10 -21.43 36.12 -29.84
N VAL A 11 -20.95 36.21 -28.59
CA VAL A 11 -21.22 37.33 -27.69
C VAL A 11 -20.51 38.60 -28.18
N LEU A 12 -19.26 38.50 -28.63
CA LEU A 12 -18.48 39.63 -29.16
C LEU A 12 -19.19 40.32 -30.33
N SER A 13 -19.81 39.53 -31.22
CA SER A 13 -20.57 40.05 -32.38
C SER A 13 -21.83 40.83 -31.99
N GLN A 14 -22.45 40.51 -30.86
CA GLN A 14 -23.67 41.14 -30.37
C GLN A 14 -23.40 42.42 -29.56
N LEU A 15 -22.21 42.53 -28.95
CA LEU A 15 -21.82 43.73 -28.22
C LEU A 15 -21.62 44.90 -29.19
N LYS A 16 -22.23 46.07 -28.88
CA LYS A 16 -22.08 47.31 -29.67
C LYS A 16 -21.01 48.25 -29.11
N SER A 17 -20.74 48.20 -27.81
CA SER A 17 -19.83 49.12 -27.11
C SER A 17 -18.38 48.64 -27.15
N ALA A 18 -17.46 49.50 -27.60
CA ALA A 18 -16.02 49.21 -27.61
C ALA A 18 -15.46 48.91 -26.21
N ARG A 19 -15.96 49.61 -25.18
CA ARG A 19 -15.60 49.35 -23.78
C ARG A 19 -16.04 47.96 -23.33
N SER A 20 -17.25 47.57 -23.71
CA SER A 20 -17.81 46.28 -23.30
C SER A 20 -17.10 45.11 -23.99
N ARG A 21 -16.68 45.28 -25.26
CA ARG A 21 -15.87 44.31 -25.99
C ARG A 21 -14.51 44.11 -25.35
N LYS A 22 -13.80 45.21 -25.02
CA LYS A 22 -12.50 45.15 -24.34
C LYS A 22 -12.58 44.43 -22.98
N SER A 23 -13.65 44.66 -22.22
CA SER A 23 -13.88 43.92 -20.96
C SER A 23 -14.25 42.45 -21.17
N LEU A 24 -14.87 42.09 -22.30
CA LEU A 24 -15.19 40.69 -22.65
C LEU A 24 -13.91 39.93 -23.07
N GLU A 25 -13.06 40.58 -23.84
CA GLU A 25 -11.75 40.07 -24.26
C GLU A 25 -10.86 39.80 -23.03
N ALA A 26 -10.72 40.78 -22.13
CA ALA A 26 -9.99 40.60 -20.88
C ALA A 26 -10.57 39.46 -20.01
N LEU A 27 -11.89 39.29 -20.00
CA LEU A 27 -12.55 38.20 -19.28
C LEU A 27 -12.23 36.84 -19.94
N HIS A 28 -12.23 36.78 -21.27
CA HIS A 28 -11.92 35.57 -22.02
C HIS A 28 -10.47 35.13 -21.81
N GLU A 29 -9.50 36.05 -21.92
CA GLU A 29 -8.08 35.79 -21.67
C GLU A 29 -7.84 35.25 -20.25
N VAL A 30 -8.44 35.89 -19.24
CA VAL A 30 -8.33 35.45 -17.84
C VAL A 30 -8.90 34.05 -17.65
N CYS A 31 -10.05 33.73 -18.25
CA CYS A 31 -10.62 32.39 -18.19
C CYS A 31 -9.73 31.36 -18.91
N GLN A 32 -9.15 31.71 -20.05
CA GLN A 32 -8.27 30.83 -20.81
C GLN A 32 -6.97 30.52 -20.06
N GLU A 33 -6.35 31.53 -19.44
CA GLU A 33 -5.18 31.36 -18.56
C GLU A 33 -5.52 30.50 -17.34
N HIS A 34 -6.68 30.76 -16.72
CA HIS A 34 -7.14 30.01 -15.56
C HIS A 34 -7.37 28.53 -15.90
N HIS A 35 -7.98 28.25 -17.05
CA HIS A 35 -8.16 26.89 -17.57
C HIS A 35 -6.83 26.20 -17.90
N SER A 36 -5.93 26.91 -18.57
CA SER A 36 -4.60 26.40 -18.96
C SER A 36 -3.73 26.09 -17.75
N SER A 37 -3.88 26.85 -16.66
CA SER A 37 -3.26 26.58 -15.36
C SER A 37 -3.81 25.33 -14.65
N GLY A 38 -4.80 24.66 -15.25
CA GLY A 38 -5.41 23.45 -14.72
C GLY A 38 -6.55 23.71 -13.73
N ALA A 39 -6.91 24.96 -13.47
CA ALA A 39 -7.99 25.28 -12.55
C ALA A 39 -9.36 24.95 -13.16
N VAL A 40 -10.32 24.65 -12.27
CA VAL A 40 -11.68 24.22 -12.61
C VAL A 40 -12.76 25.09 -11.97
N ASP A 41 -12.37 26.10 -11.17
CA ASP A 41 -13.31 26.98 -10.48
C ASP A 41 -13.57 28.27 -11.26
N PHE A 42 -14.60 28.26 -12.09
CA PHE A 42 -14.99 29.42 -12.90
C PHE A 42 -16.12 30.25 -12.27
N ARG A 43 -16.28 30.25 -10.94
CA ARG A 43 -17.29 31.08 -10.27
C ARG A 43 -17.08 32.56 -10.57
N ILE A 44 -18.17 33.31 -10.74
CA ILE A 44 -18.15 34.77 -11.04
C ILE A 44 -17.26 35.54 -10.05
N ALA A 45 -17.31 35.21 -8.75
CA ALA A 45 -16.49 35.88 -7.75
C ALA A 45 -14.99 35.58 -7.89
N THR A 46 -14.64 34.36 -8.30
CA THR A 46 -13.25 33.92 -8.52
C THR A 46 -12.67 34.62 -9.74
N ILE A 47 -13.39 34.59 -10.86
CA ILE A 47 -12.94 35.22 -12.11
C ILE A 47 -12.89 36.75 -12.01
N ALA A 48 -13.89 37.38 -11.35
CA ALA A 48 -13.86 38.82 -11.13
C ALA A 48 -12.67 39.27 -10.27
N LYS A 49 -12.31 38.50 -9.23
CA LYS A 49 -11.11 38.77 -8.42
C LYS A 49 -9.82 38.57 -9.22
N LEU A 50 -9.77 37.51 -10.03
CA LEU A 50 -8.59 37.18 -10.83
C LEU A 50 -8.31 38.26 -11.89
N GLY A 51 -9.37 38.85 -12.44
CA GLY A 51 -9.29 39.86 -13.51
C GLY A 51 -9.41 41.32 -13.06
N ASP A 52 -9.46 41.61 -11.76
CA ASP A 52 -9.75 42.95 -11.21
C ASP A 52 -8.77 44.02 -11.75
N ASN A 53 -7.49 43.66 -11.87
CA ASN A 53 -6.43 44.53 -12.41
C ASN A 53 -6.30 44.50 -13.95
N ARG A 54 -7.07 43.65 -14.64
CA ARG A 54 -6.94 43.40 -16.09
C ARG A 54 -8.12 43.95 -16.91
N GLY A 55 -9.02 44.70 -16.27
CA GLY A 55 -10.18 45.30 -16.95
C GLY A 55 -11.40 44.39 -17.04
N VAL A 56 -11.41 43.29 -16.28
CA VAL A 56 -12.59 42.45 -16.09
C VAL A 56 -13.63 43.19 -15.27
N PRO A 57 -14.93 43.13 -15.61
CA PRO A 57 -15.97 43.76 -14.83
C PRO A 57 -16.07 43.17 -13.41
N SER A 58 -16.40 44.02 -12.43
CA SER A 58 -16.62 43.56 -11.06
C SER A 58 -17.72 42.49 -10.98
N ALA A 59 -17.66 41.65 -9.94
CA ALA A 59 -18.68 40.62 -9.68
C ALA A 59 -20.10 41.22 -9.61
N GLN A 60 -20.25 42.44 -9.10
CA GLN A 60 -21.54 43.13 -9.07
C GLN A 60 -22.04 43.49 -10.47
N THR A 61 -21.15 44.01 -11.33
CA THR A 61 -21.47 44.36 -12.71
C THR A 61 -21.90 43.15 -13.54
N ILE A 62 -21.24 42.00 -13.33
CA ILE A 62 -21.55 40.74 -14.02
C ILE A 62 -22.94 40.22 -13.60
N ARG A 63 -23.30 40.36 -12.32
CA ARG A 63 -24.61 39.93 -11.79
C ARG A 63 -25.77 40.82 -12.26
N ASN A 64 -25.51 42.08 -12.57
CA ASN A 64 -26.53 43.00 -13.06
C ASN A 64 -27.07 42.58 -14.44
N LYS A 65 -28.24 43.13 -14.83
CA LYS A 65 -28.89 42.84 -16.11
C LYS A 65 -27.99 43.13 -17.32
N THR A 66 -27.18 44.18 -17.25
CA THR A 66 -26.22 44.57 -18.30
C THR A 66 -25.02 43.63 -18.42
N GLY A 67 -24.82 42.71 -17.45
CA GLY A 67 -23.72 41.75 -17.41
C GLY A 67 -24.06 40.37 -17.97
N GLU A 68 -25.25 40.21 -18.56
CA GLU A 68 -25.67 38.98 -19.25
C GLU A 68 -24.63 38.42 -20.25
N PRO A 69 -23.99 39.21 -21.13
CA PRO A 69 -22.95 38.69 -22.03
C PRO A 69 -21.73 38.14 -21.28
N TYR A 70 -21.35 38.74 -20.15
CA TYR A 70 -20.23 38.25 -19.33
C TYR A 70 -20.60 36.96 -18.59
N ARG A 71 -21.86 36.84 -18.14
CA ARG A 71 -22.36 35.62 -17.51
C ARG A 71 -22.40 34.45 -18.49
N ALA A 72 -22.90 34.67 -19.71
CA ALA A 72 -22.94 33.63 -20.74
C ALA A 72 -21.54 33.03 -21.01
N LEU A 73 -20.52 33.88 -21.10
CA LEU A 73 -19.14 33.43 -21.26
C LEU A 73 -18.64 32.64 -20.04
N ILE A 74 -18.86 33.15 -18.83
CA ILE A 74 -18.44 32.48 -17.59
C ILE A 74 -19.15 31.13 -17.41
N GLU A 75 -20.43 31.05 -17.75
CA GLU A 75 -21.23 29.81 -17.68
C GLU A 75 -20.70 28.74 -18.66
N ALA A 76 -20.29 29.15 -19.87
CA ALA A 76 -19.64 28.24 -20.82
C ALA A 76 -18.32 27.67 -20.25
N TRP A 77 -17.48 28.53 -19.66
CA TRP A 77 -16.25 28.08 -18.98
C TRP A 77 -16.52 27.21 -17.75
N GLN A 78 -17.57 27.50 -16.98
CA GLN A 78 -18.01 26.66 -15.86
C GLN A 78 -18.42 25.27 -16.32
N ALA A 79 -19.19 25.16 -17.40
CA ALA A 79 -19.60 23.88 -17.96
C ALA A 79 -18.38 23.02 -18.37
N LEU A 80 -17.37 23.65 -19.00
CA LEU A 80 -16.12 22.99 -19.34
C LEU A 80 -15.34 22.53 -18.09
N GLY A 81 -15.22 23.39 -17.07
CA GLY A 81 -14.56 23.07 -15.81
C GLY A 81 -15.24 21.95 -15.01
N ASP A 82 -16.57 21.92 -14.99
CA ASP A 82 -17.35 20.88 -14.33
C ASP A 82 -17.22 19.52 -15.02
N GLN A 83 -17.10 19.49 -16.36
CA GLN A 83 -16.79 18.26 -17.09
C GLN A 83 -15.42 17.71 -16.69
N LYS A 84 -14.39 18.54 -16.67
CA LYS A 84 -13.04 18.16 -16.22
C LYS A 84 -13.05 17.66 -14.77
N LYS A 85 -13.83 18.27 -13.90
CA LYS A 85 -14.04 17.84 -12.51
C LYS A 85 -14.71 16.46 -12.42
N LYS A 86 -15.71 16.17 -13.27
CA LYS A 86 -16.34 14.85 -13.36
C LYS A 86 -15.38 13.78 -13.87
N GLU A 87 -14.57 14.10 -14.86
CA GLU A 87 -13.54 13.20 -15.39
C GLU A 87 -12.45 12.89 -14.36
N ILE A 88 -11.98 13.91 -13.61
CA ILE A 88 -11.03 13.73 -12.51
C ILE A 88 -11.63 12.82 -11.43
N LYS A 89 -12.90 13.07 -11.02
CA LYS A 89 -13.59 12.20 -10.06
C LYS A 89 -13.71 10.76 -10.57
N GLY A 90 -14.12 10.56 -11.82
CA GLY A 90 -14.24 9.24 -12.45
C GLY A 90 -12.91 8.48 -12.55
N ARG A 91 -11.77 9.20 -12.65
CA ARG A 91 -10.44 8.58 -12.58
C ARG A 91 -9.99 8.24 -11.16
N MET A 92 -10.39 9.04 -10.16
CA MET A 92 -10.03 8.81 -8.75
C MET A 92 -10.83 7.68 -8.08
N THR A 93 -12.02 7.36 -8.60
CA THR A 93 -12.83 6.20 -8.19
C THR A 93 -12.80 5.14 -9.29
N PRO A 94 -11.91 4.14 -9.23
CA PRO A 94 -11.88 3.08 -10.22
C PRO A 94 -13.11 2.19 -10.01
N SER A 95 -13.98 2.16 -11.03
CA SER A 95 -15.14 1.26 -11.17
C SER A 95 -16.26 1.47 -10.15
N GLY A 96 -17.50 1.55 -10.65
CA GLY A 96 -18.73 1.90 -9.93
C GLY A 96 -19.18 0.95 -8.81
N LYS A 97 -18.25 0.20 -8.22
CA LYS A 97 -18.46 -0.67 -7.06
C LYS A 97 -18.95 0.08 -5.83
N TYR A 98 -18.60 1.36 -5.70
CA TYR A 98 -18.95 2.19 -4.54
C TYR A 98 -19.82 3.40 -4.91
N ASP A 99 -20.40 3.44 -6.12
CA ASP A 99 -21.23 4.58 -6.55
C ASP A 99 -22.50 4.73 -5.69
N TRP A 100 -23.00 3.62 -5.12
CA TRP A 100 -24.12 3.62 -4.17
C TRP A 100 -23.85 4.46 -2.90
N VAL A 101 -22.58 4.76 -2.60
CA VAL A 101 -22.19 5.59 -1.46
C VAL A 101 -22.59 7.05 -1.69
N ASP A 102 -22.74 7.46 -2.95
CA ASP A 102 -23.17 8.80 -3.32
C ASP A 102 -24.69 8.99 -3.18
N ASP A 103 -25.46 7.89 -3.16
CA ASP A 103 -26.91 7.87 -2.90
C ASP A 103 -27.24 8.04 -1.41
N LEU A 104 -26.23 8.00 -0.53
CA LEU A 104 -26.41 8.25 0.90
C LEU A 104 -26.74 9.73 1.13
N GLY A 105 -27.99 9.99 1.54
CA GLY A 105 -28.48 11.35 1.79
C GLY A 105 -27.83 12.06 2.99
N ASN A 106 -27.21 11.33 3.92
CA ASN A 106 -26.50 11.93 5.05
C ASN A 106 -25.00 12.11 4.73
N PRO A 107 -24.47 13.35 4.72
CA PRO A 107 -23.08 13.64 4.36
C PRO A 107 -22.06 13.06 5.34
N THR A 108 -22.40 12.96 6.64
CA THR A 108 -21.53 12.39 7.66
C THR A 108 -21.39 10.88 7.47
N HIS A 109 -22.51 10.19 7.20
CA HIS A 109 -22.47 8.74 6.93
C HIS A 109 -21.72 8.45 5.64
N ARG A 110 -21.92 9.26 4.60
CA ARG A 110 -21.17 9.15 3.35
C ARG A 110 -19.66 9.27 3.59
N TYR A 111 -19.23 10.24 4.39
CA TYR A 111 -17.83 10.37 4.76
C TYR A 111 -17.29 9.14 5.48
N LEU A 112 -17.97 8.64 6.50
CA LEU A 112 -17.55 7.45 7.26
C LEU A 112 -17.44 6.20 6.36
N VAL A 113 -18.37 6.03 5.43
CA VAL A 113 -18.35 4.91 4.48
C VAL A 113 -17.19 5.05 3.50
N LEU A 114 -16.92 6.26 3.00
CA LEU A 114 -15.77 6.51 2.11
C LEU A 114 -14.43 6.27 2.83
N ASP A 115 -14.32 6.69 4.08
CA ASP A 115 -13.15 6.45 4.92
C ASP A 115 -12.91 4.95 5.12
N LEU A 116 -13.97 4.20 5.47
CA LEU A 116 -13.90 2.75 5.62
C LEU A 116 -13.49 2.05 4.31
N ILE A 117 -14.02 2.50 3.17
CA ILE A 117 -13.64 1.97 1.86
C ILE A 117 -12.15 2.21 1.58
N ALA A 118 -11.63 3.38 1.94
CA ALA A 118 -10.22 3.70 1.77
C ALA A 118 -9.34 2.76 2.61
N GLN A 119 -9.68 2.53 3.87
CA GLN A 119 -8.97 1.60 4.76
C GLN A 119 -9.01 0.15 4.22
N VAL A 120 -10.17 -0.33 3.78
CA VAL A 120 -10.30 -1.67 3.21
C VAL A 120 -9.47 -1.81 1.92
N ARG A 121 -9.41 -0.78 1.08
CA ARG A 121 -8.55 -0.78 -0.11
C ARG A 121 -7.08 -0.84 0.26
N HIS A 122 -6.65 -0.07 1.26
CA HIS A 122 -5.29 -0.07 1.77
C HIS A 122 -4.88 -1.47 2.24
N LEU A 123 -5.64 -2.06 3.17
CA LEU A 123 -5.36 -3.39 3.73
C LEU A 123 -5.34 -4.48 2.65
N ARG A 124 -6.24 -4.40 1.66
CA ARG A 124 -6.24 -5.35 0.52
C ARG A 124 -5.02 -5.17 -0.37
N ALA A 125 -4.54 -3.94 -0.56
CA ALA A 125 -3.33 -3.68 -1.34
C ALA A 125 -2.09 -4.22 -0.61
N GLU A 126 -1.97 -3.99 0.70
CA GLU A 126 -0.92 -4.56 1.54
C GLU A 126 -0.94 -6.09 1.52
N ASN A 127 -2.11 -6.71 1.73
CA ASN A 127 -2.25 -8.16 1.67
C ASN A 127 -1.87 -8.73 0.30
N LYS A 128 -2.19 -8.04 -0.80
CA LYS A 128 -1.73 -8.43 -2.14
C LYS A 128 -0.22 -8.26 -2.28
N GLY A 129 0.34 -7.19 -1.71
CA GLY A 129 1.79 -6.98 -1.61
C GLY A 129 2.45 -8.15 -0.92
N PHE A 130 2.02 -8.50 0.30
CA PHE A 130 2.53 -9.65 1.04
C PHE A 130 2.35 -10.97 0.29
N ALA A 131 1.18 -11.22 -0.30
CA ALA A 131 0.93 -12.43 -1.09
C ALA A 131 1.80 -12.54 -2.35
N SER A 132 2.27 -11.41 -2.89
CA SER A 132 3.17 -11.39 -4.05
C SER A 132 4.64 -11.70 -3.68
N ILE A 133 5.00 -11.58 -2.40
CA ILE A 133 6.33 -11.93 -1.91
C ILE A 133 6.43 -13.46 -1.81
N LYS A 134 6.88 -14.09 -2.90
CA LYS A 134 7.09 -15.55 -2.98
C LYS A 134 8.47 -16.00 -2.49
N LYS A 135 9.42 -15.08 -2.37
CA LYS A 135 10.78 -15.32 -1.89
C LYS A 135 11.23 -14.13 -1.06
N LEU A 136 11.44 -14.34 0.24
CA LEU A 136 11.99 -13.35 1.16
C LEU A 136 13.52 -13.51 1.16
N GLU A 137 14.24 -12.53 0.63
CA GLU A 137 15.69 -12.43 0.85
C GLU A 137 15.90 -11.68 2.17
N ILE A 138 16.10 -12.45 3.23
CA ILE A 138 16.39 -11.93 4.57
C ILE A 138 17.92 -11.80 4.67
N ASP A 139 18.42 -10.57 4.81
CA ASP A 139 19.84 -10.33 5.09
C ASP A 139 20.11 -10.58 6.58
N CYS A 140 20.67 -11.75 6.90
CA CYS A 140 20.98 -12.16 8.26
C CYS A 140 22.27 -11.55 8.83
N ARG A 141 22.94 -10.60 8.16
CA ARG A 141 24.27 -10.09 8.57
C ARG A 141 24.30 -9.26 9.86
N SER A 142 23.16 -8.99 10.49
CA SER A 142 23.07 -8.30 11.80
C SER A 142 22.71 -9.23 12.97
N GLY A 143 22.55 -10.54 12.71
CA GLY A 143 22.59 -11.57 13.74
C GLY A 143 23.98 -12.21 13.72
N SER A 144 24.81 -11.93 14.72
CA SER A 144 25.98 -12.74 15.00
C SER A 144 25.55 -14.21 15.09
N GLU A 145 26.05 -15.04 14.17
CA GLU A 145 26.09 -16.51 14.18
C GLU A 145 25.02 -17.23 15.01
N VAL A 146 23.86 -17.57 14.42
CA VAL A 146 23.34 -18.94 14.57
C VAL A 146 22.54 -19.29 13.30
N ALA A 147 23.23 -19.83 12.32
CA ALA A 147 22.58 -20.81 11.47
C ALA A 147 22.12 -21.93 12.41
N VAL A 148 20.82 -22.04 12.68
CA VAL A 148 20.24 -23.25 13.27
C VAL A 148 20.02 -24.27 12.14
N GLU A 149 21.02 -24.45 11.28
CA GLU A 149 21.36 -25.80 10.87
C GLU A 149 22.20 -26.30 12.03
N SER A 150 21.64 -27.20 12.82
CA SER A 150 22.36 -27.97 13.82
C SER A 150 23.61 -28.57 13.18
N GLN A 151 24.73 -27.84 13.25
CA GLN A 151 26.04 -28.42 13.00
C GLN A 151 26.26 -29.38 14.17
N LEU A 152 25.75 -30.60 13.99
CA LEU A 152 26.11 -31.72 14.83
C LEU A 152 27.65 -31.73 14.88
N PRO A 153 28.24 -31.93 16.07
CA PRO A 153 29.68 -32.09 16.18
C PRO A 153 30.14 -33.12 15.15
N ASN A 154 31.10 -32.77 14.30
CA ASN A 154 31.61 -33.71 13.31
C ASN A 154 32.50 -34.72 14.03
N PHE A 155 31.90 -35.80 14.52
CA PHE A 155 32.62 -36.87 15.21
C PHE A 155 33.58 -37.56 14.25
N LEU A 156 34.83 -37.72 14.69
CA LEU A 156 35.83 -38.51 13.98
C LEU A 156 35.46 -39.99 14.03
N SER A 157 35.96 -40.78 13.07
CA SER A 157 35.70 -42.22 13.01
C SER A 157 36.09 -42.94 14.32
N HIS A 158 37.25 -42.63 14.87
CA HIS A 158 37.76 -43.25 16.10
C HIS A 158 36.92 -42.90 17.35
N GLU A 159 36.29 -41.73 17.40
CA GLU A 159 35.40 -41.34 18.52
C GLU A 159 34.11 -42.17 18.49
N LEU A 160 33.56 -42.40 17.29
CA LEU A 160 32.38 -43.23 17.11
C LEU A 160 32.67 -44.70 17.39
N ASP A 161 33.85 -45.19 16.99
CA ASP A 161 34.26 -46.57 17.24
C ASP A 161 34.47 -46.81 18.75
N ALA A 162 35.06 -45.85 19.47
CA ALA A 162 35.16 -45.90 20.93
C ALA A 162 33.79 -45.90 21.62
N LEU A 163 32.84 -45.10 21.12
CA LEU A 163 31.47 -45.09 21.63
C LEU A 163 30.72 -46.40 21.37
N LYS A 164 30.92 -47.03 20.19
CA LYS A 164 30.36 -48.35 19.87
C LYS A 164 30.94 -49.44 20.76
N GLU A 165 32.24 -49.42 21.00
CA GLU A 165 32.91 -50.37 21.88
C GLU A 165 32.40 -50.25 23.33
N ALA A 166 32.19 -49.01 23.82
CA ALA A 166 31.72 -48.75 25.17
C ALA A 166 30.33 -49.35 25.49
N ILE A 167 29.49 -49.58 24.48
CA ILE A 167 28.16 -50.20 24.63
C ILE A 167 28.09 -51.62 24.06
N SER A 168 29.19 -52.17 23.54
CA SER A 168 29.22 -53.50 22.94
C SER A 168 29.00 -54.59 23.98
N ASP A 169 28.11 -55.54 23.69
CA ASP A 169 27.83 -56.68 24.56
C ASP A 169 29.09 -57.51 24.85
N GLU A 170 30.01 -57.63 23.88
CA GLU A 170 31.28 -58.32 24.09
C GLU A 170 32.17 -57.61 25.12
N PHE A 171 32.24 -56.29 25.05
CA PHE A 171 33.03 -55.49 25.99
C PHE A 171 32.42 -55.55 27.39
N LEU A 172 31.10 -55.42 27.49
CA LEU A 172 30.36 -55.53 28.74
C LEU A 172 30.56 -56.92 29.36
N MET A 173 30.45 -58.00 28.58
CA MET A 173 30.69 -59.37 29.07
C MET A 173 32.11 -59.57 29.57
N ARG A 174 33.14 -59.05 28.87
CA ARG A 174 34.54 -59.13 29.31
C ARG A 174 34.78 -58.42 30.64
N GLN A 175 34.09 -57.30 30.89
CA GLN A 175 34.17 -56.55 32.14
C GLN A 175 33.23 -57.07 33.23
N GLY A 176 32.41 -58.08 32.94
CA GLY A 176 31.39 -58.59 33.87
C GLY A 176 30.21 -57.64 34.06
N TRP A 177 29.99 -56.71 33.13
CA TRP A 177 28.90 -55.74 33.21
C TRP A 177 27.67 -56.22 32.45
N VAL A 178 26.50 -55.80 32.93
CA VAL A 178 25.18 -56.16 32.38
C VAL A 178 24.39 -54.90 32.07
N ARG A 179 23.75 -54.87 30.89
CA ARG A 179 22.82 -53.81 30.48
C ARG A 179 21.52 -53.92 31.26
N GLY A 180 21.10 -52.82 31.88
CA GLY A 180 19.83 -52.69 32.57
C GLY A 180 18.73 -52.13 31.67
N GLU A 181 17.48 -52.31 32.09
CA GLU A 181 16.24 -52.04 31.32
C GLU A 181 16.08 -50.58 30.82
N ARG A 182 16.71 -49.60 31.49
CA ARG A 182 16.64 -48.17 31.13
C ARG A 182 17.98 -47.61 30.64
N GLY A 183 18.74 -48.42 29.91
CA GLY A 183 20.03 -48.01 29.35
C GLY A 183 21.12 -47.75 30.39
N SER A 184 20.98 -48.30 31.61
CA SER A 184 22.02 -48.28 32.64
C SER A 184 22.99 -49.44 32.46
N ILE A 185 24.21 -49.34 32.97
CA ILE A 185 25.15 -50.48 33.04
C ILE A 185 25.42 -50.79 34.50
N LYS A 186 25.28 -52.07 34.88
CA LYS A 186 25.45 -52.56 36.23
C LYS A 186 26.52 -53.64 36.28
N ASP A 187 27.18 -53.77 37.42
CA ASP A 187 28.09 -54.88 37.71
C ASP A 187 27.29 -56.17 38.04
N GLN A 188 27.96 -57.32 38.08
CA GLN A 188 27.39 -58.63 38.45
C GLN A 188 26.68 -58.60 39.81
N ASN A 189 27.14 -57.72 40.71
CA ASN A 189 26.59 -57.51 42.04
C ASN A 189 25.39 -56.53 42.07
N GLY A 190 24.91 -56.07 40.91
CA GLY A 190 23.77 -55.15 40.78
C GLY A 190 24.10 -53.68 41.07
N LYS A 191 25.37 -53.35 41.36
CA LYS A 191 25.84 -51.97 41.56
C LYS A 191 25.83 -51.21 40.23
N VAL A 192 25.25 -50.01 40.22
CA VAL A 192 25.19 -49.15 39.03
C VAL A 192 26.58 -48.57 38.74
N ILE A 193 27.16 -48.92 37.59
CA ILE A 193 28.41 -48.34 37.07
C ILE A 193 28.09 -47.09 36.26
N PHE A 194 27.17 -47.22 35.29
CA PHE A 194 26.66 -46.10 34.50
C PHE A 194 25.17 -45.90 34.73
N ARG A 195 24.76 -44.63 34.89
CA ARG A 195 23.38 -44.25 35.20
C ARG A 195 22.43 -44.57 34.04
N ASN A 196 21.13 -44.58 34.35
CA ASN A 196 20.08 -44.72 33.34
C ASN A 196 20.26 -43.71 32.20
N GLY A 197 20.01 -44.13 30.97
CA GLY A 197 20.17 -43.32 29.76
C GLY A 197 21.59 -43.27 29.18
N PHE A 198 22.58 -43.93 29.80
CA PHE A 198 23.95 -43.98 29.27
C PHE A 198 24.03 -44.70 27.92
N VAL A 199 23.43 -45.87 27.81
CA VAL A 199 23.41 -46.60 26.54
C VAL A 199 22.50 -45.88 25.53
N ASP A 200 21.35 -45.37 25.99
CA ASP A 200 20.37 -44.72 25.14
C ASP A 200 20.90 -43.44 24.48
N ILE A 201 21.72 -42.65 25.18
CA ILE A 201 22.31 -41.44 24.61
C ILE A 201 23.41 -41.77 23.59
N ILE A 202 24.19 -42.82 23.84
CA ILE A 202 25.24 -43.27 22.91
C ILE A 202 24.60 -43.83 21.63
N GLU A 203 23.58 -44.68 21.76
CA GLU A 203 22.81 -45.19 20.61
C GLU A 203 22.18 -44.05 19.79
N LYS A 204 21.63 -43.02 20.45
CA LYS A 204 21.12 -41.82 19.79
C LYS A 204 22.22 -41.08 19.03
N VAL A 205 23.38 -40.82 19.63
CA VAL A 205 24.50 -40.14 18.97
C VAL A 205 25.00 -40.92 17.76
N LEU A 206 25.08 -42.25 17.85
CA LEU A 206 25.46 -43.11 16.73
C LEU A 206 24.43 -43.11 15.58
N SER A 207 23.13 -42.94 15.90
CA SER A 207 22.06 -42.89 14.90
C SER A 207 22.02 -41.59 14.08
N LEU A 208 22.59 -40.49 14.59
CA LEU A 208 22.52 -39.16 13.95
C LEU A 208 23.35 -39.03 12.66
N LYS A 209 24.26 -39.98 12.38
CA LYS A 209 25.09 -39.98 11.16
C LYS A 209 24.57 -40.91 10.04
N HIS A 210 23.40 -41.53 10.25
CA HIS A 210 22.72 -42.41 9.28
C HIS A 210 21.58 -41.74 8.49
N VAL A 211 21.46 -40.41 8.57
CA VAL A 211 20.56 -39.56 7.77
C VAL A 211 21.40 -38.57 6.99
#